data_AF-A0A2M7CZU6-F1
#
_entry.id   AF-A0A2M7CZU6-F1
#
_cell.length_a   1.000
_cell.length_b   1.000
_cell.length_c   1.000
_cell.angle_alpha   90.00
_cell.angle_beta   90.00
_cell.angle_gamma   90.00
#
_symmetry.space_group_name_H-M   'P 1'
#
loop_
_entity.id
_entity.type
_entity.pdbx_description
1 polymer ?
#
loop_
_entity_poly.entity_id
_entity_poly.type
_entity_poly.pdbx_seq_one_letter_code
_entity_poly.pdbx_strand_id
1 'polypeptide(L)'
;LTAASAQEQTGAGLDQCSPEQLARLQQLNQQYRDRFGFPFILAVRGHRRDSILERLAERLSQPREQELREALVQIQCIARWRLLDRMGVTESPYGTGD
;
A
#
# COMPACT_ATOMS: atom_id res chain seq x y z
N LEU A 1 10.88 7.27 -6.80
CA LEU A 1 10.66 6.64 -5.48
C LEU A 1 11.32 7.55 -4.45
N THR A 2 10.54 8.21 -3.59
CA THR A 2 11.04 9.13 -2.56
C THR A 2 11.31 8.39 -1.25
N ALA A 3 12.16 8.92 -0.37
CA ALA A 3 12.58 8.26 0.87
C ALA A 3 11.41 7.85 1.80
N ALA A 4 10.29 8.57 1.78
CA ALA A 4 9.07 8.19 2.49
C ALA A 4 8.48 6.86 1.98
N SER A 5 8.52 6.61 0.66
CA SER A 5 8.07 5.33 0.09
C SER A 5 8.98 4.17 0.47
N ALA A 6 10.26 4.40 0.76
CA ALA A 6 11.18 3.34 1.17
C ALA A 6 10.83 2.83 2.57
N GLN A 7 10.63 3.71 3.56
CA GLN A 7 10.22 3.30 4.91
C GLN A 7 8.84 2.63 4.94
N GLU A 8 7.89 3.12 4.14
CA GLU A 8 6.56 2.50 4.01
C GLU A 8 6.67 1.08 3.43
N GLN A 9 7.58 0.84 2.47
CA GLN A 9 7.81 -0.48 1.87
C GLN A 9 8.61 -1.43 2.76
N THR A 10 9.58 -0.93 3.54
CA THR A 10 10.33 -1.73 4.53
C THR A 10 9.40 -2.32 5.59
N GLY A 11 8.42 -1.54 6.06
CA GLY A 11 7.42 -2.01 7.04
C GLY A 11 6.49 -3.12 6.53
N ALA A 12 6.39 -3.29 5.22
CA ALA A 12 5.58 -4.33 4.57
C ALA A 12 6.34 -5.65 4.32
N GLY A 13 7.62 -5.72 4.71
CA GLY A 13 8.48 -6.87 4.43
C GLY A 13 8.87 -7.02 2.97
N LEU A 14 8.74 -5.95 2.16
CA LEU A 14 9.15 -5.97 0.75
C LEU A 14 10.67 -6.03 0.56
N ASP A 15 11.44 -5.65 1.60
CA ASP A 15 12.90 -5.73 1.64
C ASP A 15 13.43 -7.18 1.71
N GLN A 16 12.61 -8.12 2.18
CA GLN A 16 12.96 -9.54 2.29
C GLN A 16 12.45 -10.38 1.11
N CYS A 17 12.31 -9.79 -0.07
CA CYS A 17 11.80 -10.52 -1.22
C CYS A 17 12.80 -11.51 -1.82
N SER A 18 12.40 -12.77 -1.95
CA SER A 18 13.07 -13.70 -2.88
C SER A 18 13.00 -13.15 -4.32
N PRO A 19 14.00 -13.43 -5.18
CA PRO A 19 14.06 -12.91 -6.54
C PRO A 19 12.80 -13.21 -7.38
N GLU A 20 12.25 -14.41 -7.24
CA GLU A 20 11.04 -14.85 -7.95
C GLU A 20 9.80 -14.02 -7.58
N GLN A 21 9.71 -13.64 -6.30
CA GLN A 21 8.58 -12.87 -5.78
C GLN A 21 8.70 -11.40 -6.16
N LEU A 22 9.92 -10.86 -6.20
CA LEU A 22 10.20 -9.55 -6.76
C LEU A 22 9.81 -9.50 -8.23
N ALA A 23 10.20 -10.49 -9.03
CA ALA A 23 9.86 -10.59 -10.45
C ALA A 23 8.33 -10.65 -10.66
N ARG A 24 7.62 -11.46 -9.87
CA ARG A 24 6.16 -11.53 -9.91
C ARG A 24 5.49 -10.20 -9.55
N LEU A 25 5.99 -9.52 -8.52
CA LEU A 25 5.47 -8.22 -8.11
C LEU A 25 5.71 -7.15 -9.18
N GLN A 26 6.87 -7.14 -9.83
CA GLN A 26 7.17 -6.24 -10.95
C GLN A 26 6.25 -6.51 -12.14
N GLN A 27 6.06 -7.78 -12.50
CA GLN A 27 5.22 -8.18 -13.62
C GLN A 27 3.75 -7.80 -13.40
N LEU A 28 3.22 -7.99 -12.19
CA LEU A 28 1.87 -7.57 -11.83
C LEU A 28 1.73 -6.04 -11.77
N ASN A 29 2.74 -5.32 -11.27
CA ASN A 29 2.73 -3.84 -11.28
C ASN A 29 2.72 -3.27 -12.69
N GLN A 30 3.44 -3.90 -13.62
CA GLN A 30 3.44 -3.50 -15.02
C GLN A 30 2.05 -3.68 -15.62
N GLN A 31 1.46 -4.87 -15.50
CA GLN A 31 0.09 -5.14 -15.96
C GLN A 31 -0.93 -4.16 -15.37
N TYR A 32 -0.79 -3.84 -14.08
CA TYR A 32 -1.67 -2.91 -13.40
C TYR A 32 -1.58 -1.51 -14.02
N ARG A 33 -0.36 -1.03 -14.28
CA ARG A 33 -0.13 0.28 -14.93
C ARG A 33 -0.68 0.30 -16.34
N ASP A 34 -0.49 -0.77 -17.12
CA ASP A 34 -1.03 -0.86 -18.49
C ASP A 34 -2.56 -0.86 -18.49
N ARG A 35 -3.21 -1.54 -17.54
CA ARG A 35 -4.67 -1.61 -17.45
C ARG A 35 -5.31 -0.32 -16.94
N PHE A 36 -4.79 0.25 -15.86
CA PHE A 36 -5.45 1.36 -15.15
C PHE A 36 -4.84 2.73 -15.42
N GLY A 37 -3.59 2.79 -15.90
CA GLY A 37 -2.90 4.04 -16.23
C GLY A 37 -2.24 4.75 -15.05
N PHE A 38 -2.22 4.14 -13.86
CA PHE A 38 -1.59 4.67 -12.65
C PHE A 38 -0.92 3.52 -11.86
N PRO A 39 0.07 3.81 -10.99
CA PRO A 39 0.72 2.77 -10.19
C PRO A 39 -0.22 2.15 -9.16
N PHE A 40 0.04 0.92 -8.74
CA PHE A 40 -0.72 0.29 -7.66
C PHE A 40 -0.47 1.03 -6.34
N ILE A 41 -1.56 1.39 -5.65
CA ILE A 41 -1.51 2.10 -4.37
C ILE A 41 -2.20 1.25 -3.33
N LEU A 42 -1.48 0.93 -2.25
CA LEU A 42 -1.98 0.19 -1.11
C LEU A 42 -1.40 0.80 0.16
N ALA A 43 -2.26 1.01 1.15
CA ALA A 43 -1.86 1.48 2.45
C ALA A 43 -1.25 0.30 3.23
N VAL A 44 0.07 0.14 3.20
CA VAL A 44 0.77 -1.09 3.60
C VAL A 44 0.95 -1.31 5.11
N ARG A 45 0.52 -0.39 5.98
CA ARG A 45 0.66 -0.54 7.44
C ARG A 45 -0.14 -1.75 7.92
N GLY A 46 0.55 -2.78 8.44
CA GLY A 46 -0.07 -4.03 8.89
C GLY A 46 -0.29 -5.08 7.78
N HIS A 47 0.09 -4.79 6.53
CA HIS A 47 0.05 -5.76 5.45
C HIS A 47 1.33 -6.59 5.40
N ARG A 48 1.18 -7.88 5.09
CA ARG A 48 2.29 -8.77 4.74
C ARG A 48 2.39 -8.88 3.23
N ARG A 49 3.58 -9.18 2.73
CA ARG A 49 3.81 -9.27 1.28
C ARG A 49 2.84 -10.20 0.54
N ASP A 50 2.53 -11.38 1.06
CA ASP A 50 1.57 -12.29 0.41
C ASP A 50 0.21 -11.63 0.24
N SER A 51 -0.27 -10.93 1.28
CA SER A 51 -1.51 -10.14 1.19
C SER A 51 -1.43 -9.01 0.15
N ILE A 52 -0.25 -8.45 -0.11
CA ILE A 52 -0.07 -7.43 -1.15
C ILE A 52 -0.24 -8.07 -2.54
N LEU A 53 0.36 -9.24 -2.77
CA LEU A 53 0.24 -9.97 -4.04
C LEU A 53 -1.21 -10.42 -4.29
N GLU A 54 -1.88 -10.93 -3.26
CA GLU A 54 -3.31 -11.31 -3.34
C GLU A 54 -4.18 -10.10 -3.67
N ARG A 55 -4.00 -8.98 -2.96
CA ARG A 55 -4.75 -7.73 -3.21
C ARG A 55 -4.47 -7.17 -4.60
N LEU A 56 -3.24 -7.23 -5.07
CA LEU A 56 -2.87 -6.78 -6.42
C LEU A 56 -3.56 -7.63 -7.50
N ALA A 57 -3.59 -8.96 -7.32
CA ALA A 57 -4.27 -9.87 -8.24
C ALA A 57 -5.80 -9.69 -8.23
N GLU A 58 -6.40 -9.54 -7.04
CA GLU A 58 -7.83 -9.26 -6.87
C GLU A 58 -8.22 -7.95 -7.57
N ARG A 59 -7.48 -6.87 -7.30
CA ARG A 59 -7.74 -5.53 -7.85
C ARG A 59 -7.48 -5.45 -9.34
N LEU A 60 -6.52 -6.21 -9.86
CA LEU A 60 -6.34 -6.39 -11.30
C LEU A 60 -7.59 -6.93 -12.00
N SER A 61 -8.44 -7.70 -11.32
CA SER A 61 -9.67 -8.24 -11.91
C SER A 61 -10.84 -7.24 -11.89
N GLN A 62 -10.74 -6.16 -11.12
CA GLN A 62 -11.83 -5.20 -10.92
C GLN A 62 -12.02 -4.24 -12.11
N PRO A 63 -13.23 -3.67 -12.28
CA PRO A 63 -13.47 -2.62 -13.26
C PRO A 63 -12.76 -1.33 -12.86
N ARG A 64 -12.34 -0.55 -13.87
CA ARG A 64 -11.52 0.67 -13.68
C ARG A 64 -12.13 1.69 -12.72
N GLU A 65 -13.45 1.89 -12.75
CA GLU A 65 -14.14 2.85 -11.86
C GLU A 65 -14.11 2.42 -10.39
N GLN A 66 -14.23 1.12 -10.13
CA GLN A 66 -14.09 0.58 -8.77
C GLN A 66 -12.64 0.73 -8.31
N GLU A 67 -11.70 0.42 -9.18
CA GLU A 67 -10.28 0.49 -8.86
C GLU A 67 -9.79 1.91 -8.59
N LEU A 68 -10.31 2.90 -9.32
CA LEU A 68 -10.03 4.30 -9.09
C LEU A 68 -10.53 4.75 -7.70
N ARG A 69 -11.75 4.34 -7.32
CA ARG A 69 -12.30 4.64 -5.99
C ARG A 69 -11.46 4.00 -4.89
N GLU A 70 -11.07 2.75 -5.05
CA GLU A 70 -10.21 2.05 -4.10
C GLU A 70 -8.85 2.75 -3.98
N ALA A 71 -8.21 3.10 -5.10
CA ALA A 71 -6.94 3.82 -5.08
C ALA A 71 -7.03 5.16 -4.31
N LEU A 72 -8.13 5.90 -4.46
CA LEU A 72 -8.37 7.13 -3.70
C LEU A 72 -8.51 6.87 -2.19
N VAL A 73 -9.20 5.80 -1.79
CA VAL A 73 -9.30 5.40 -0.37
C VAL A 73 -7.91 5.08 0.18
N GLN A 74 -7.09 4.32 -0.55
CA GLN A 74 -5.74 3.99 -0.13
C GLN A 74 -4.86 5.24 0.03
N ILE A 75 -4.97 6.21 -0.89
CA ILE A 75 -4.27 7.51 -0.77
C ILE A 75 -4.72 8.25 0.50
N GLN A 76 -6.03 8.29 0.79
CA GLN A 76 -6.56 8.93 1.99
C GLN A 76 -6.03 8.27 3.27
N CYS A 77 -5.96 6.94 3.32
CA CYS A 77 -5.36 6.21 4.44
C CYS A 77 -3.88 6.59 4.64
N ILE A 78 -3.08 6.61 3.56
CA ILE A 78 -1.67 6.99 3.61
C ILE A 78 -1.51 8.44 4.08
N ALA A 79 -2.32 9.36 3.55
CA ALA A 79 -2.31 10.77 3.93
C ALA A 79 -2.67 10.95 5.43
N ARG A 80 -3.69 10.24 5.92
CA ARG A 80 -4.07 10.24 7.34
C ARG A 80 -2.92 9.76 8.22
N TRP A 81 -2.28 8.65 7.88
CA TRP A 81 -1.15 8.13 8.67
C TRP A 81 0.03 9.09 8.70
N ARG A 82 0.37 9.69 7.57
CA ARG A 82 1.43 10.70 7.49
C ARG A 82 1.11 11.94 8.32
N LEU A 83 -0.16 12.34 8.36
CA LEU A 83 -0.60 13.45 9.21
C LEU A 83 -0.48 13.10 10.70
N LEU A 84 -0.96 11.92 11.12
CA LEU A 84 -0.88 11.45 12.49
C LEU A 84 0.58 11.32 12.98
N ASP A 85 1.45 10.77 12.13
CA ASP A 85 2.89 10.64 12.40
C ASP A 85 3.54 12.02 12.65
N ARG A 86 3.22 13.02 11.82
CA ARG A 86 3.71 14.40 12.00
C ARG A 86 3.17 15.09 13.25
N MET A 87 1.96 14.74 13.69
CA MET A 87 1.36 15.30 14.91
C MET A 87 1.85 14.61 16.18
N GLY A 88 2.65 13.54 16.08
CA GLY A 88 3.05 12.75 17.25
C GLY A 88 1.89 12.03 17.93
N VAL A 89 0.73 11.93 17.26
CA VAL A 89 -0.45 11.24 17.79
C VAL A 89 -0.33 9.77 17.43
N THR A 90 0.33 9.01 18.31
CA THR A 90 0.13 7.55 18.36
C THR A 90 -1.25 7.32 18.97
N GLU A 91 -2.20 6.76 18.22
CA GLU A 91 -3.49 6.31 18.76
C GLU A 91 -3.20 5.41 19.97
N SER A 92 -3.32 5.97 21.18
CA SER A 92 -3.23 5.22 22.43
C SER A 92 -4.52 4.41 22.55
N PRO A 93 -4.47 3.08 22.72
CA PRO A 93 -5.66 2.29 23.01
C PRO A 93 -6.25 2.60 24.39
N TYR A 94 -5.57 3.42 25.21
CA TYR A 94 -6.08 3.94 26.46
C TYR A 94 -6.39 5.42 26.30
N GLY A 95 -7.69 5.72 26.26
CA GLY A 95 -8.22 7.08 26.29
C GLY A 95 -7.73 7.83 27.52
N THR A 96 -7.45 9.11 27.32
CA THR A 96 -7.12 10.07 28.37
C THR A 96 -8.22 10.05 29.44
N GLY A 97 -7.93 9.40 30.56
CA GLY A 97 -8.55 9.71 31.83
C GLY A 97 -7.59 10.58 32.60
N ASP A 98 -7.83 11.89 32.54
CA ASP A 98 -7.68 12.80 33.68
C ASP A 98 -8.64 13.98 33.47
#